data_AF-A0AAN0MFS0-F1
#
_entry.id   AF-A0AAN0MFS0-F1
#
_cell.length_a   1.000
_cell.length_b   1.000
_cell.length_c   1.000
_cell.angle_alpha   90.00
_cell.angle_beta   90.00
_cell.angle_gamma   90.00
#
_symmetry.space_group_name_H-M   'P 1'
#
loop_
_entity.id
_entity.type
_entity.pdbx_description
1 polymer ?
#
loop_
_entity_poly.entity_id
_entity_poly.type
_entity_poly.pdbx_seq_one_letter_code
_entity_poly.pdbx_strand_id
1 'polypeptide(L)'
;MSSLVIAAHGTRLPEGQQACRALIDRVKTLLPGVTVYDAYVELDTPTIEDAVAAALAESSDDHVVVVPLMIGTGGHVREDIPEGIEGGRVLAGSGSVSYAGHLGSDPLLRAAARERIAAALGEWTPGQTSVVFLGRGCSVPEANADHVRLGRLLREEGGYGDVVTGFIQIAEPDLTTALDRAYAHGGRKIVIMPHYLFPGLLQNWAREQSATWAANHPDAEVRLADVIGDCDELAQTVADRYRSAAQGWIGPASGPAPQVYLSGLVLTGRTVLIAGAGTVAARRVGKLLKAGADVRVVAPQASEKIRRLADEGQLSWTQRAVSEADLEGAWYALALTDSPEVNAQVAAWAEQRRVFCVRGDAAIGGTAWTPATGEVAGLWVGVVGDRNPHRTAHARTAAVKALGELAD
;
A
#
# COMPACT_ATOMS: atom_id res chain seq x y z
N MET A 1 -19.31 -8.45 16.58
CA MET A 1 -19.03 -7.18 15.88
C MET A 1 -17.56 -7.20 15.54
N SER A 2 -17.22 -6.85 14.30
CA SER A 2 -15.82 -6.75 13.88
C SER A 2 -15.17 -5.53 14.54
N SER A 3 -13.89 -5.63 14.85
CA SER A 3 -13.14 -4.59 15.56
C SER A 3 -11.99 -4.04 14.73
N LEU A 4 -11.81 -2.72 14.76
CA LEU A 4 -10.70 -2.00 14.15
C LEU A 4 -9.92 -1.27 15.25
N VAL A 5 -8.62 -1.49 15.31
CA VAL A 5 -7.67 -0.67 16.09
C VAL A 5 -6.89 0.22 15.12
N ILE A 6 -6.96 1.53 15.30
CA ILE A 6 -6.19 2.50 14.53
C ILE A 6 -4.92 2.83 15.32
N ALA A 7 -3.77 2.36 14.83
CA ALA A 7 -2.48 2.55 15.47
C ALA A 7 -1.82 3.85 14.98
N ALA A 8 -1.99 4.93 15.75
CA ALA A 8 -1.40 6.24 15.51
C ALA A 8 -0.04 6.40 16.21
N HIS A 9 0.76 7.39 15.80
CA HIS A 9 2.03 7.66 16.46
C HIS A 9 1.85 8.13 17.91
N GLY A 10 0.90 9.04 18.12
CA GLY A 10 0.65 9.76 19.37
C GLY A 10 1.37 11.12 19.43
N THR A 11 0.84 12.02 20.25
CA THR A 11 1.37 13.37 20.44
C THR A 11 0.92 13.92 21.79
N ARG A 12 1.77 14.76 22.40
CA ARG A 12 1.41 15.47 23.64
C ARG A 12 0.68 16.79 23.39
N LEU A 13 0.56 17.21 22.12
CA LEU A 13 -0.05 18.49 21.76
C LEU A 13 -1.57 18.35 21.61
N PRO A 14 -2.38 19.15 22.33
CA PRO A 14 -3.85 19.03 22.33
C PRO A 14 -4.48 19.14 20.94
N GLU A 15 -3.97 20.03 20.08
CA GLU A 15 -4.44 20.21 18.71
C GLU A 15 -4.25 18.96 17.84
N GLY A 16 -3.13 18.25 17.98
CA GLY A 16 -2.86 17.02 17.27
C GLY A 16 -3.72 15.86 17.78
N GLN A 17 -3.94 15.78 19.10
CA GLN A 17 -4.85 14.82 19.71
C GLN A 17 -6.29 15.03 19.24
N GLN A 18 -6.76 16.29 19.20
CA GLN A 18 -8.10 16.63 18.73
C GLN A 18 -8.30 16.27 17.25
N ALA A 19 -7.33 16.61 16.39
CA ALA A 19 -7.39 16.25 14.98
C ALA A 19 -7.40 14.74 14.75
N CYS A 20 -6.60 13.97 15.50
CA CYS A 20 -6.60 12.51 15.43
C CYS A 20 -7.95 11.92 15.84
N ARG A 21 -8.53 12.39 16.96
CA ARG A 21 -9.86 11.93 17.43
C ARG A 21 -10.97 12.27 16.44
N ALA A 22 -10.95 13.45 15.84
CA ALA A 22 -11.90 13.85 14.81
C ALA A 22 -11.84 12.89 13.59
N LEU A 23 -10.63 12.53 13.15
CA LEU A 23 -10.45 11.53 12.09
C LEU A 23 -11.02 10.17 12.48
N ILE A 24 -10.74 9.70 13.69
CA ILE A 24 -11.24 8.42 14.20
C ILE A 24 -12.79 8.42 14.21
N ASP A 25 -13.41 9.53 14.61
CA ASP A 25 -14.86 9.66 14.58
C ASP A 25 -15.43 9.64 13.15
N ARG A 26 -14.73 10.20 12.16
CA ARG A 26 -15.09 10.02 10.74
C ARG A 26 -14.94 8.58 10.28
N VAL A 27 -13.89 7.87 10.69
CA VAL A 27 -13.73 6.45 10.33
C VAL A 27 -14.88 5.61 10.89
N LYS A 28 -15.37 5.92 12.11
CA LYS A 28 -16.55 5.26 12.69
C LYS A 28 -17.80 5.44 11.82
N THR A 29 -18.01 6.62 11.22
CA THR A 29 -19.18 6.84 10.35
C THR A 29 -19.09 6.06 9.03
N LEU A 30 -17.88 5.83 8.51
CA LEU A 30 -17.64 5.06 7.28
C LEU A 30 -17.72 3.53 7.45
N LEU A 31 -17.71 3.05 8.69
CA LEU A 31 -17.69 1.63 9.05
C LEU A 31 -18.82 1.28 10.03
N PRO A 32 -20.10 1.41 9.64
CA PRO A 32 -21.21 1.02 10.50
C PRO A 32 -21.12 -0.46 10.88
N GLY A 33 -21.26 -0.76 12.17
CA GLY A 33 -21.16 -2.13 12.70
C GLY A 33 -19.74 -2.60 13.04
N VAL A 34 -18.74 -1.72 12.89
CA VAL A 34 -17.36 -1.96 13.34
C VAL A 34 -17.07 -1.13 14.59
N THR A 35 -16.57 -1.77 15.65
CA THR A 35 -16.09 -1.05 16.82
C THR A 35 -14.69 -0.52 16.54
N VAL A 36 -14.49 0.79 16.64
CA VAL A 36 -13.21 1.45 16.33
C VAL A 36 -12.54 1.93 17.61
N TYR A 37 -11.33 1.44 17.85
CA TYR A 37 -10.45 1.83 18.96
C TYR A 37 -9.32 2.70 18.43
N ASP A 38 -9.00 3.76 19.15
CA ASP A 38 -7.77 4.51 18.98
C ASP A 38 -6.66 3.90 19.81
N ALA A 39 -5.44 3.90 19.28
CA ALA A 39 -4.28 3.37 19.98
C ALA A 39 -3.02 4.11 19.52
N TYR A 40 -2.06 4.26 20.43
CA TYR A 40 -0.87 5.06 20.19
C TYR A 40 0.41 4.26 20.42
N VAL A 41 1.37 4.43 19.52
CA VAL A 41 2.71 3.82 19.62
C VAL A 41 3.47 4.42 20.80
N GLU A 42 3.38 5.74 20.98
CA GLU A 42 4.02 6.45 22.06
C GLU A 42 3.26 7.74 22.42
N LEU A 43 3.69 8.42 23.49
CA LEU A 43 3.29 9.78 23.88
C LEU A 43 1.82 10.00 24.29
N ASP A 44 0.94 9.05 24.02
CA ASP A 44 -0.49 9.12 24.34
C ASP A 44 -1.02 7.73 24.74
N THR A 45 -2.25 7.68 25.25
CA THR A 45 -2.91 6.44 25.68
C THR A 45 -4.32 6.33 25.06
N PRO A 46 -4.83 5.10 24.83
CA PRO A 46 -4.27 3.80 25.20
C PRO A 46 -3.10 3.34 24.31
N THR A 47 -2.26 2.44 24.83
CA THR A 47 -1.18 1.82 24.05
C THR A 47 -1.74 0.85 23.00
N ILE A 48 -0.95 0.50 21.99
CA ILE A 48 -1.34 -0.55 21.01
C ILE A 48 -1.67 -1.87 21.71
N GLU A 49 -0.86 -2.25 22.71
CA GLU A 49 -1.05 -3.46 23.52
C GLU A 49 -2.40 -3.45 24.24
N ASP A 50 -2.72 -2.37 24.98
CA ASP A 50 -3.97 -2.25 25.73
C ASP A 50 -5.19 -2.23 24.79
N ALA A 51 -5.11 -1.49 23.69
CA ALA A 51 -6.21 -1.35 22.75
C ALA A 51 -6.50 -2.66 22.00
N VAL A 52 -5.47 -3.41 21.61
CA VAL A 52 -5.64 -4.74 20.99
C VAL A 52 -6.23 -5.73 21.99
N ALA A 53 -5.76 -5.73 23.24
CA ALA A 53 -6.31 -6.60 24.27
C ALA A 53 -7.80 -6.31 24.54
N ALA A 54 -8.17 -5.04 24.66
CA ALA A 54 -9.56 -4.61 24.82
C ALA A 54 -10.42 -4.99 23.60
N ALA A 55 -9.92 -4.74 22.40
CA ALA A 55 -10.64 -5.03 21.16
C ALA A 55 -10.88 -6.53 20.95
N LEU A 56 -9.92 -7.39 21.36
CA LEU A 56 -10.07 -8.85 21.31
C LEU A 56 -11.09 -9.33 22.36
N ALA A 57 -11.04 -8.80 23.58
CA ALA A 57 -11.96 -9.17 24.64
C ALA A 57 -13.44 -8.85 24.32
N GLU A 58 -13.68 -7.80 23.53
CA GLU A 58 -15.02 -7.37 23.12
C GLU A 58 -15.45 -7.92 21.74
N SER A 59 -14.52 -8.47 20.97
CA SER A 59 -14.80 -9.01 19.64
C SER A 59 -15.56 -10.33 19.72
N SER A 60 -16.74 -10.40 19.09
CA SER A 60 -17.51 -11.67 18.99
C SER A 60 -16.80 -12.76 18.19
N ASP A 61 -15.89 -12.34 17.33
CA ASP A 61 -15.27 -13.15 16.29
C ASP A 61 -13.84 -13.56 16.69
N ASP A 62 -13.41 -13.19 17.90
CA ASP A 62 -12.03 -13.31 18.39
C ASP A 62 -11.01 -12.80 17.36
N HIS A 63 -11.37 -11.71 16.66
CA HIS A 63 -10.58 -11.11 15.58
C HIS A 63 -10.62 -9.59 15.59
N VAL A 64 -9.43 -9.00 15.42
CA VAL A 64 -9.24 -7.56 15.32
C VAL A 64 -8.40 -7.24 14.09
N VAL A 65 -8.75 -6.17 13.38
CA VAL A 65 -7.90 -5.59 12.35
C VAL A 65 -7.15 -4.40 12.94
N VAL A 66 -5.84 -4.35 12.75
CA VAL A 66 -5.01 -3.21 13.14
C VAL A 66 -4.58 -2.46 11.89
N VAL A 67 -4.93 -1.18 11.80
CA VAL A 67 -4.53 -0.30 10.70
C VAL A 67 -3.49 0.70 11.21
N PRO A 68 -2.24 0.66 10.72
CA PRO A 68 -1.23 1.66 11.05
C PRO A 68 -1.55 2.98 10.35
N LEU A 69 -1.81 4.01 11.15
CA LEU A 69 -2.05 5.39 10.70
C LEU A 69 -0.70 6.08 10.43
N MET A 70 0.02 5.54 9.46
CA MET A 70 1.38 5.93 9.08
C MET A 70 1.48 6.09 7.57
N ILE A 71 2.05 7.20 7.11
CA ILE A 71 2.23 7.47 5.68
C ILE A 71 3.27 6.48 5.10
N GLY A 72 4.47 6.45 5.66
CA GLY A 72 5.57 5.60 5.22
C GLY A 72 5.81 4.41 6.15
N THR A 73 6.64 3.47 5.69
CA THR A 73 7.22 2.44 6.56
C THR A 73 8.30 3.03 7.49
N GLY A 74 8.77 2.24 8.44
CA GLY A 74 9.77 2.66 9.44
C GLY A 74 9.78 1.70 10.62
N GLY A 75 10.53 2.03 11.68
CA GLY A 75 10.56 1.25 12.93
C GLY A 75 9.15 0.98 13.45
N HIS A 76 8.31 2.02 13.58
CA HIS A 76 6.93 1.88 14.04
C HIS A 76 6.11 0.85 13.26
N VAL A 77 6.18 0.87 11.93
CA VAL A 77 5.37 -0.03 11.09
C VAL A 77 5.93 -1.46 11.10
N ARG A 78 7.25 -1.63 11.26
CA ARG A 78 7.94 -2.93 11.13
C ARG A 78 8.19 -3.64 12.44
N GLU A 79 8.25 -2.90 13.54
CA GLU A 79 8.74 -3.37 14.84
C GLU A 79 7.74 -2.98 15.94
N ASP A 80 7.57 -1.68 16.25
CA ASP A 80 6.82 -1.25 17.45
C ASP A 80 5.33 -1.64 17.42
N ILE A 81 4.64 -1.43 16.29
CA ILE A 81 3.21 -1.81 16.17
C ILE A 81 3.06 -3.34 16.21
N PRO A 82 3.84 -4.14 15.45
CA PRO A 82 3.85 -5.60 15.59
C PRO A 82 4.13 -6.09 17.02
N GLU A 83 5.05 -5.48 17.75
CA GLU A 83 5.33 -5.82 19.16
C GLU A 83 4.13 -5.53 20.05
N GLY A 84 3.50 -4.35 19.91
CA GLY A 84 2.27 -4.02 20.63
C GLY A 84 1.10 -4.94 20.30
N ILE A 85 0.98 -5.38 19.04
CA ILE A 85 -0.03 -6.37 18.62
C ILE A 85 0.19 -7.70 19.35
N GLU A 86 1.42 -8.19 19.39
CA GLU A 86 1.74 -9.45 20.06
C GLU A 86 1.53 -9.36 21.57
N GLY A 87 1.93 -8.24 22.19
CA GLY A 87 1.64 -7.96 23.60
C GLY A 87 0.14 -8.01 23.90
N GLY A 88 -0.67 -7.30 23.11
CA GLY A 88 -2.12 -7.28 23.28
C GLY A 88 -2.77 -8.64 23.09
N ARG A 89 -2.28 -9.46 22.15
CA ARG A 89 -2.73 -10.84 21.94
C ARG A 89 -2.39 -11.75 23.12
N VAL A 90 -1.21 -11.58 23.72
CA VAL A 90 -0.80 -12.32 24.93
C VAL A 90 -1.69 -11.94 26.11
N LEU A 91 -1.97 -10.64 26.29
CA LEU A 91 -2.86 -10.15 27.36
C LEU A 91 -4.30 -10.67 27.21
N ALA A 92 -4.82 -10.74 25.98
CA ALA A 92 -6.16 -11.28 25.71
C ALA A 92 -6.25 -12.81 25.90
N GLY A 93 -5.12 -13.53 25.88
CA GLY A 93 -5.03 -14.98 26.07
C GLY A 93 -5.40 -15.82 24.83
N SER A 94 -6.29 -15.33 23.96
CA SER A 94 -6.58 -15.88 22.64
C SER A 94 -6.91 -14.75 21.66
N GLY A 95 -7.15 -15.11 20.39
CA GLY A 95 -7.54 -14.15 19.37
C GLY A 95 -6.58 -14.00 18.22
N SER A 96 -7.15 -13.54 17.11
CA SER A 96 -6.47 -13.37 15.84
C SER A 96 -6.38 -11.88 15.49
N VAL A 97 -5.23 -11.46 14.95
CA VAL A 97 -5.04 -10.08 14.53
C VAL A 97 -4.64 -10.05 13.06
N SER A 98 -5.33 -9.24 12.26
CA SER A 98 -4.90 -8.93 10.90
C SER A 98 -4.27 -7.55 10.86
N TYR A 99 -2.98 -7.50 10.55
CA TYR A 99 -2.24 -6.25 10.41
C TYR A 99 -2.33 -5.74 8.97
N ALA A 100 -3.00 -4.60 8.79
CA ALA A 100 -3.17 -3.99 7.48
C ALA A 100 -1.89 -3.29 7.01
N GLY A 101 -1.80 -3.03 5.70
CA GLY A 101 -0.75 -2.16 5.17
C GLY A 101 -0.88 -0.73 5.68
N HIS A 102 0.25 -0.04 5.83
CA HIS A 102 0.27 1.40 6.09
C HIS A 102 -0.37 2.20 4.94
N LEU A 103 -0.60 3.49 5.17
CA LEU A 103 -1.39 4.32 4.25
C LEU A 103 -0.69 4.45 2.88
N GLY A 104 0.63 4.63 2.89
CA GLY A 104 1.46 4.58 1.69
C GLY A 104 1.14 5.71 0.72
N SER A 105 1.25 5.38 -0.58
CA SER A 105 1.03 6.33 -1.68
C SER A 105 -0.40 6.30 -2.19
N ASP A 106 -1.39 6.29 -1.31
CA ASP A 106 -2.79 6.22 -1.70
C ASP A 106 -3.20 7.43 -2.57
N PRO A 107 -3.93 7.23 -3.70
CA PRO A 107 -4.45 8.34 -4.50
C PRO A 107 -5.29 9.35 -3.70
N LEU A 108 -6.02 8.90 -2.68
CA LEU A 108 -6.83 9.77 -1.82
C LEU A 108 -5.94 10.70 -1.00
N LEU A 109 -4.83 10.21 -0.44
CA LEU A 109 -3.89 11.06 0.30
C LEU A 109 -3.19 12.07 -0.60
N ARG A 110 -2.92 11.71 -1.86
CA ARG A 110 -2.40 12.68 -2.84
C ARG A 110 -3.44 13.73 -3.20
N ALA A 111 -4.73 13.37 -3.26
CA ALA A 111 -5.82 14.31 -3.47
C ALA A 111 -5.93 15.30 -2.30
N ALA A 112 -5.91 14.81 -1.06
CA ALA A 112 -5.88 15.67 0.13
C ALA A 112 -4.67 16.62 0.11
N ALA A 113 -3.47 16.12 -0.24
CA ALA A 113 -2.30 16.98 -0.36
C ALA A 113 -2.47 18.10 -1.42
N ARG A 114 -3.06 17.78 -2.58
CA ARG A 114 -3.37 18.80 -3.61
C ARG A 114 -4.40 19.80 -3.13
N GLU A 115 -5.40 19.38 -2.36
CA GLU A 115 -6.39 20.28 -1.78
C GLU A 115 -5.73 21.28 -0.82
N ARG A 116 -4.82 20.82 0.06
CA ARG A 116 -4.06 21.69 0.97
C ARG A 116 -3.16 22.66 0.21
N ILE A 117 -2.51 22.20 -0.86
CA ILE A 117 -1.74 23.08 -1.74
C ILE A 117 -2.65 24.11 -2.41
N ALA A 118 -3.80 23.72 -2.96
CA ALA A 118 -4.74 24.62 -3.60
C ALA A 118 -5.26 25.70 -2.65
N ALA A 119 -5.56 25.34 -1.41
CA ALA A 119 -5.93 26.29 -0.37
C ALA A 119 -4.79 27.29 -0.07
N ALA A 120 -3.55 26.81 0.02
CA ALA A 120 -2.38 27.65 0.27
C ALA A 120 -1.97 28.52 -0.93
N LEU A 121 -2.26 28.09 -2.15
CA LEU A 121 -2.03 28.87 -3.37
C LEU A 121 -2.84 30.16 -3.36
N GLY A 122 -4.11 30.10 -2.95
CA GLY A 122 -5.02 31.24 -3.06
C GLY A 122 -5.13 31.73 -4.50
N GLU A 123 -4.70 32.95 -4.74
CA GLU A 123 -4.69 33.62 -6.05
C GLU A 123 -3.50 33.23 -6.95
N TRP A 124 -2.57 32.40 -6.49
CA TRP A 124 -1.40 32.03 -7.26
C TRP A 124 -1.69 30.99 -8.34
N THR A 125 -1.18 31.25 -9.56
CA THR A 125 -1.24 30.29 -10.67
C THR A 125 -0.39 29.04 -10.34
N PRO A 126 -0.96 27.82 -10.37
CA PRO A 126 -0.22 26.59 -10.09
C PRO A 126 1.05 26.42 -10.94
N GLY A 127 0.94 26.60 -12.27
CA GLY A 127 2.07 26.44 -13.20
C GLY A 127 3.20 27.47 -13.05
N GLN A 128 3.02 28.49 -12.22
CA GLN A 128 4.04 29.50 -11.87
C GLN A 128 4.50 29.40 -10.42
N THR A 129 4.05 28.36 -9.69
CA THR A 129 4.35 28.15 -8.28
C THR A 129 5.16 26.87 -8.12
N SER A 130 6.23 26.96 -7.32
CA SER A 130 7.00 25.78 -6.90
C SER A 130 6.42 25.21 -5.61
N VAL A 131 6.35 23.88 -5.50
CA VAL A 131 5.94 23.21 -4.27
C VAL A 131 7.15 22.56 -3.61
N VAL A 132 7.40 22.86 -2.34
CA VAL A 132 8.31 22.07 -1.50
C VAL A 132 7.49 21.00 -0.79
N PHE A 133 7.61 19.75 -1.22
CA PHE A 133 6.92 18.62 -0.62
C PHE A 133 7.74 18.04 0.53
N LEU A 134 7.34 18.40 1.75
CA LEU A 134 8.16 18.27 2.96
C LEU A 134 7.77 17.03 3.77
N GLY A 135 8.61 16.00 3.77
CA GLY A 135 8.45 14.79 4.55
C GLY A 135 9.06 14.88 5.94
N ARG A 136 8.90 13.83 6.77
CA ARG A 136 9.51 13.81 8.12
C ARG A 136 10.99 13.46 8.02
N GLY A 137 11.29 12.52 7.14
CA GLY A 137 12.56 11.79 7.07
C GLY A 137 12.51 10.55 7.96
N CYS A 138 13.22 9.50 7.53
CA CYS A 138 13.33 8.23 8.23
C CYS A 138 14.76 7.70 8.10
N SER A 139 15.23 6.91 9.07
CA SER A 139 16.50 6.18 8.95
C SER A 139 16.43 5.05 7.92
N VAL A 140 15.22 4.68 7.46
CA VAL A 140 14.97 3.66 6.44
C VAL A 140 15.02 4.30 5.04
N PRO A 141 16.01 3.95 4.18
CA PRO A 141 16.16 4.55 2.87
C PRO A 141 14.95 4.38 1.96
N GLU A 142 14.29 3.21 1.99
CA GLU A 142 13.12 2.93 1.17
C GLU A 142 11.94 3.84 1.50
N ALA A 143 11.75 4.19 2.79
CA ALA A 143 10.70 5.12 3.19
C ALA A 143 10.95 6.54 2.65
N ASN A 144 12.21 6.97 2.61
CA ASN A 144 12.58 8.26 2.01
C ASN A 144 12.42 8.24 0.49
N ALA A 145 12.78 7.12 -0.17
CA ALA A 145 12.60 6.94 -1.61
C ALA A 145 11.11 7.00 -2.00
N ASP A 146 10.22 6.43 -1.19
CA ASP A 146 8.77 6.51 -1.38
C ASP A 146 8.24 7.95 -1.26
N HIS A 147 8.78 8.76 -0.33
CA HIS A 147 8.46 10.19 -0.24
C HIS A 147 8.87 10.94 -1.51
N VAL A 148 10.07 10.66 -2.04
CA VAL A 148 10.55 11.28 -3.29
C VAL A 148 9.67 10.86 -4.48
N ARG A 149 9.31 9.57 -4.56
CA ARG A 149 8.39 9.06 -5.55
C ARG A 149 7.02 9.74 -5.48
N LEU A 150 6.51 9.98 -4.27
CA LEU A 150 5.25 10.70 -4.06
C LEU A 150 5.33 12.14 -4.54
N GLY A 151 6.43 12.84 -4.26
CA GLY A 151 6.68 14.18 -4.81
C GLY A 151 6.65 14.19 -6.34
N ARG A 152 7.21 13.15 -6.99
CA ARG A 152 7.12 13.03 -8.45
C ARG A 152 5.69 12.85 -8.94
N LEU A 153 4.90 11.98 -8.30
CA LEU A 153 3.49 11.80 -8.67
C LEU A 153 2.68 13.08 -8.47
N LEU A 154 2.92 13.79 -7.37
CA LEU A 154 2.27 15.07 -7.08
C LEU A 154 2.56 16.13 -8.15
N ARG A 155 3.77 16.13 -8.72
CA ARG A 155 4.14 17.01 -9.84
C ARG A 155 3.33 16.71 -11.10
N GLU A 156 3.25 15.44 -11.50
CA GLU A 156 2.51 15.01 -12.69
C GLU A 156 1.00 15.28 -12.56
N GLU A 157 0.46 15.15 -11.34
CA GLU A 157 -0.98 15.30 -11.08
C GLU A 157 -1.42 16.75 -10.80
N GLY A 158 -0.50 17.62 -10.36
CA GLY A 158 -0.84 18.94 -9.80
C GLY A 158 -0.66 20.15 -10.72
N GLY A 159 0.05 20.00 -11.85
CA GLY A 159 0.27 21.11 -12.79
C GLY A 159 1.12 22.27 -12.22
N TYR A 160 1.93 22.00 -11.21
CA TYR A 160 2.81 22.98 -10.57
C TYR A 160 4.04 23.29 -11.43
N GLY A 161 4.63 24.47 -11.26
CA GLY A 161 5.85 24.86 -11.98
C GLY A 161 7.02 23.91 -11.68
N ASP A 162 7.18 23.54 -10.40
CA ASP A 162 8.07 22.47 -9.97
C ASP A 162 7.59 21.85 -8.65
N VAL A 163 8.09 20.64 -8.33
CA VAL A 163 7.94 20.02 -7.02
C VAL A 163 9.31 19.55 -6.53
N VAL A 164 9.79 20.15 -5.45
CA VAL A 164 11.06 19.81 -4.80
C VAL A 164 10.76 19.07 -3.51
N THR A 165 11.34 17.88 -3.33
CA THR A 165 11.17 17.10 -2.11
C THR A 165 12.24 17.45 -1.09
N GLY A 166 11.84 17.59 0.17
CA GLY A 166 12.76 17.73 1.30
C GLY A 166 12.22 17.06 2.55
N PHE A 167 13.00 17.11 3.63
CA PHE A 167 12.65 16.53 4.90
C PHE A 167 12.88 17.54 6.02
N ILE A 168 12.02 17.53 7.04
CA ILE A 168 12.20 18.43 8.19
C ILE A 168 13.28 17.92 9.16
N GLN A 169 13.55 16.60 9.17
CA GLN A 169 14.51 15.94 10.05
C GLN A 169 15.07 14.66 9.42
N ILE A 170 16.10 14.09 10.05
CA ILE A 170 16.69 12.75 9.80
C ILE A 170 17.37 12.56 8.44
N ALA A 171 16.68 12.88 7.35
CA ALA A 171 17.13 12.68 5.98
C ALA A 171 17.39 14.03 5.28
N GLU A 172 18.20 13.98 4.23
CA GLU A 172 18.53 15.11 3.38
C GLU A 172 17.79 15.02 2.02
N PRO A 173 17.51 16.14 1.34
CA PRO A 173 17.80 17.51 1.74
C PRO A 173 16.87 18.01 2.86
N ASP A 174 17.41 18.80 3.79
CA ASP A 174 16.62 19.53 4.77
C ASP A 174 15.68 20.59 4.13
N LEU A 175 14.78 21.19 4.93
CA LEU A 175 13.82 22.19 4.43
C LEU A 175 14.52 23.40 3.79
N THR A 176 15.57 23.93 4.43
CA THR A 176 16.34 25.07 3.92
C THR A 176 16.93 24.75 2.55
N THR A 177 17.59 23.61 2.42
CA THR A 177 18.17 23.13 1.15
C THR A 177 17.09 22.89 0.09
N ALA A 178 15.91 22.40 0.48
CA ALA A 178 14.80 22.23 -0.44
C ALA A 178 14.24 23.57 -0.95
N LEU A 179 14.17 24.59 -0.09
CA LEU A 179 13.80 25.96 -0.47
C LEU A 179 14.85 26.59 -1.38
N ASP A 180 16.14 26.44 -1.06
CA ASP A 180 17.24 26.91 -1.91
C ASP A 180 17.18 26.31 -3.31
N ARG A 181 16.88 25.00 -3.42
CA ARG A 181 16.69 24.32 -4.71
C ARG A 181 15.49 24.85 -5.47
N ALA A 182 14.34 25.01 -4.80
CA ALA A 182 13.14 25.57 -5.43
C ALA A 182 13.40 27.00 -5.95
N TYR A 183 14.11 27.82 -5.18
CA TYR A 183 14.50 29.18 -5.55
C TYR A 183 15.50 29.22 -6.71
N ALA A 184 16.51 28.35 -6.69
CA ALA A 184 17.51 28.21 -7.75
C ALA A 184 16.90 27.73 -9.08
N HIS A 185 15.81 26.96 -9.04
CA HIS A 185 15.02 26.58 -10.22
C HIS A 185 14.12 27.73 -10.75
N GLY A 186 14.21 28.92 -10.16
CA GLY A 186 13.43 30.10 -10.56
C GLY A 186 12.14 30.29 -9.76
N GLY A 187 11.88 29.48 -8.73
CA GLY A 187 10.74 29.65 -7.84
C GLY A 187 10.80 30.99 -7.10
N ARG A 188 9.75 31.81 -7.24
CA ARG A 188 9.54 33.04 -6.46
C ARG A 188 8.24 32.99 -5.66
N LYS A 189 7.31 32.15 -6.09
CA LYS A 189 6.11 31.78 -5.34
C LYS A 189 6.30 30.33 -4.94
N ILE A 190 6.44 30.08 -3.63
CA ILE A 190 6.76 28.76 -3.10
C ILE A 190 5.71 28.35 -2.08
N VAL A 191 5.07 27.20 -2.30
CA VAL A 191 4.20 26.57 -1.30
C VAL A 191 4.94 25.42 -0.65
N ILE A 192 5.07 25.42 0.67
CA ILE A 192 5.53 24.26 1.42
C ILE A 192 4.31 23.40 1.74
N MET A 193 4.30 22.15 1.29
CA MET A 193 3.29 21.16 1.61
C MET A 193 3.84 20.16 2.63
N PRO A 194 3.47 20.26 3.92
CA PRO A 194 3.85 19.28 4.93
C PRO A 194 3.18 17.94 4.68
N HIS A 195 3.95 16.89 4.44
CA HIS A 195 3.45 15.53 4.29
C HIS A 195 3.41 14.81 5.64
N TYR A 196 2.63 15.39 6.55
CA TYR A 196 2.32 14.88 7.89
C TYR A 196 0.81 14.73 8.04
N LEU A 197 0.37 13.84 8.93
CA LEU A 197 -1.06 13.62 9.16
C LEU A 197 -1.68 14.71 10.03
N PHE A 198 -1.04 15.11 11.13
CA PHE A 198 -1.66 15.98 12.11
C PHE A 198 -0.78 17.17 12.48
N PRO A 199 -1.38 18.27 13.01
CA PRO A 199 -0.64 19.39 13.54
C PRO A 199 0.28 18.97 14.67
N GLY A 200 1.41 19.67 14.80
CA GLY A 200 2.33 19.47 15.91
C GLY A 200 3.68 20.14 15.70
N LEU A 201 4.69 19.71 16.47
CA LEU A 201 6.01 20.34 16.50
C LEU A 201 6.66 20.48 15.12
N LEU A 202 6.49 19.49 14.24
CA LEU A 202 7.06 19.54 12.88
C LEU A 202 6.51 20.72 12.07
N GLN A 203 5.23 21.04 12.23
CA GLN A 203 4.60 22.17 11.54
C GLN A 203 5.12 23.51 12.10
N ASN A 204 5.35 23.59 13.41
CA ASN A 204 5.93 24.78 14.05
C ASN A 204 7.37 25.02 13.56
N TRP A 205 8.19 23.98 13.51
CA TRP A 205 9.55 24.08 12.97
C TRP A 205 9.57 24.44 11.49
N ALA A 206 8.69 23.87 10.67
CA ALA A 206 8.58 24.24 9.27
C ALA A 206 8.22 25.73 9.09
N ARG A 207 7.32 26.26 9.94
CA ARG A 207 6.95 27.68 9.95
C ARG A 207 8.12 28.58 10.34
N GLU A 208 8.85 28.24 11.39
CA GLU A 208 10.00 29.02 11.88
C GLU A 208 11.16 29.03 10.86
N GLN A 209 11.51 27.86 10.33
CA GLN A 209 12.59 27.72 9.34
C GLN A 209 12.24 28.44 8.03
N SER A 210 11.01 28.30 7.54
CA SER A 210 10.57 28.98 6.31
C SER A 210 10.51 30.49 6.46
N ALA A 211 10.06 31.01 7.60
CA ALA A 211 10.08 32.45 7.89
C ALA A 211 11.51 33.00 7.93
N THR A 212 12.44 32.27 8.57
CA THR A 212 13.86 32.61 8.62
C THR A 212 14.49 32.62 7.23
N TRP A 213 14.17 31.63 6.40
CA TRP A 213 14.64 31.56 5.02
C TRP A 213 14.09 32.72 4.17
N ALA A 214 12.78 33.02 4.28
CA ALA A 214 12.13 34.09 3.53
C ALA A 214 12.67 35.48 3.88
N ALA A 215 13.06 35.73 5.13
CA ALA A 215 13.70 36.98 5.54
C ALA A 215 15.02 37.27 4.78
N ASN A 216 15.69 36.23 4.28
CA ASN A 216 16.92 36.36 3.48
C ASN A 216 16.67 36.35 1.96
N HIS A 217 15.42 36.19 1.53
CA HIS A 217 15.02 36.09 0.11
C HIS A 217 13.82 37.01 -0.19
N PRO A 218 14.01 38.35 -0.17
CA PRO A 218 12.91 39.32 -0.22
C PRO A 218 12.15 39.34 -1.56
N ASP A 219 12.69 38.74 -2.61
CA ASP A 219 12.03 38.57 -3.92
C ASP A 219 11.21 37.27 -4.02
N ALA A 220 11.24 36.42 -2.99
CA ALA A 220 10.44 35.21 -2.89
C ALA A 220 9.37 35.30 -1.79
N GLU A 221 8.17 34.82 -2.09
CA GLU A 221 7.09 34.65 -1.12
C GLU A 221 6.89 33.15 -0.86
N VAL A 222 6.82 32.79 0.43
CA VAL A 222 6.65 31.40 0.89
C VAL A 222 5.34 31.27 1.67
N ARG A 223 4.49 30.31 1.27
CA ARG A 223 3.25 29.96 1.97
C ARG A 223 3.34 28.54 2.51
N LEU A 224 2.94 28.34 3.75
CA LEU A 224 2.88 27.01 4.38
C LEU A 224 1.45 26.49 4.26
N ALA A 225 1.26 25.38 3.55
CA ALA A 225 -0.02 24.67 3.53
C ALA A 225 -0.28 23.98 4.87
N ASP A 226 -1.56 23.71 5.12
CA ASP A 226 -1.95 22.87 6.25
C ASP A 226 -1.48 21.42 6.05
N VAL A 227 -1.35 20.69 7.15
CA VAL A 227 -1.15 19.24 7.14
C VAL A 227 -2.33 18.53 6.45
N ILE A 228 -2.20 17.22 6.19
CA ILE A 228 -3.32 16.43 5.65
C ILE A 228 -4.58 16.60 6.53
N GLY A 229 -4.40 16.44 7.84
CA GLY A 229 -5.41 16.72 8.85
C GLY A 229 -6.54 15.69 8.86
N ASP A 230 -7.57 16.03 9.63
CA ASP A 230 -8.85 15.34 9.59
C ASP A 230 -9.57 15.65 8.27
N CYS A 231 -9.70 14.65 7.38
CA CYS A 231 -10.42 14.78 6.13
C CYS A 231 -11.01 13.45 5.65
N ASP A 232 -11.96 13.54 4.72
CA ASP A 232 -12.71 12.40 4.22
C ASP A 232 -11.79 11.44 3.42
N GLU A 233 -10.80 11.96 2.70
CA GLU A 233 -9.81 11.16 1.97
C GLU A 233 -8.98 10.27 2.90
N LEU A 234 -8.51 10.82 4.02
CA LEU A 234 -7.71 10.08 5.00
C LEU A 234 -8.59 9.04 5.72
N ALA A 235 -9.80 9.43 6.13
CA ALA A 235 -10.75 8.51 6.75
C ALA A 235 -11.12 7.36 5.82
N GLN A 236 -11.36 7.66 4.54
CA GLN A 236 -11.67 6.66 3.51
C GLN A 236 -10.47 5.74 3.25
N THR A 237 -9.25 6.27 3.22
CA THR A 237 -8.02 5.45 3.11
C THR A 237 -7.92 4.46 4.28
N VAL A 238 -8.14 4.90 5.52
CA VAL A 238 -8.14 4.02 6.70
C VAL A 238 -9.22 2.94 6.59
N ALA A 239 -10.44 3.33 6.19
CA ALA A 239 -11.55 2.41 5.99
C ALA A 239 -11.24 1.36 4.91
N ASP A 240 -10.55 1.74 3.82
CA ASP A 240 -10.18 0.81 2.75
C ASP A 240 -9.05 -0.13 3.15
N ARG A 241 -8.10 0.32 3.98
CA ARG A 241 -7.09 -0.56 4.59
C ARG A 241 -7.75 -1.58 5.52
N TYR A 242 -8.72 -1.13 6.33
CA TYR A 242 -9.52 -2.02 7.17
C TYR A 242 -10.28 -3.05 6.33
N ARG A 243 -11.08 -2.62 5.36
CA ARG A 243 -11.90 -3.52 4.51
C ARG A 243 -11.02 -4.53 3.78
N SER A 244 -9.89 -4.09 3.24
CA SER A 244 -8.94 -4.97 2.54
C SER A 244 -8.37 -6.05 3.47
N ALA A 245 -8.00 -5.68 4.71
CA ALA A 245 -7.51 -6.64 5.70
C ALA A 245 -8.61 -7.56 6.23
N ALA A 246 -9.82 -7.03 6.44
CA ALA A 246 -10.99 -7.78 6.90
C ALA A 246 -11.51 -8.78 5.85
N GLN A 247 -11.54 -8.41 4.56
CA GLN A 247 -11.88 -9.34 3.47
C GLN A 247 -10.86 -10.49 3.32
N GLY A 248 -9.63 -10.28 3.79
CA GLY A 248 -8.62 -11.32 3.92
C GLY A 248 -8.79 -12.23 5.14
N TRP A 249 -9.73 -11.93 6.03
CA TRP A 249 -10.03 -12.76 7.20
C TRP A 249 -11.26 -13.62 6.92
N ILE A 250 -11.05 -14.94 6.88
CA ILE A 250 -12.11 -15.93 6.94
C ILE A 250 -12.08 -16.37 8.39
N GLY A 251 -13.17 -16.18 9.14
CA GLY A 251 -13.18 -16.36 10.59
C GLY A 251 -12.85 -17.75 11.11
N PRO A 252 -13.20 -18.10 12.36
CA PRO A 252 -12.96 -19.43 12.90
C PRO A 252 -13.94 -20.46 12.28
N ALA A 253 -14.01 -20.56 10.95
CA ALA A 253 -14.54 -21.71 10.24
C ALA A 253 -13.42 -22.75 10.16
N SER A 254 -13.26 -23.52 11.24
CA SER A 254 -12.61 -24.83 11.26
C SER A 254 -11.43 -25.02 10.29
N GLY A 255 -10.26 -24.52 10.67
CA GLY A 255 -9.00 -25.04 10.14
C GLY A 255 -7.86 -24.03 10.11
N PRO A 256 -6.60 -24.48 10.15
CA PRO A 256 -5.47 -23.63 9.79
C PRO A 256 -5.71 -23.00 8.40
N ALA A 257 -5.09 -21.84 8.14
CA ALA A 257 -5.03 -21.27 6.79
C ALA A 257 -4.76 -22.40 5.78
N PRO A 258 -5.48 -22.46 4.65
CA PRO A 258 -5.46 -23.63 3.77
C PRO A 258 -4.01 -23.99 3.49
N GLN A 259 -3.62 -25.19 3.93
CA GLN A 259 -2.26 -25.64 3.79
C GLN A 259 -1.99 -25.77 2.30
N VAL A 260 -1.21 -24.83 1.76
CA VAL A 260 -0.87 -24.84 0.34
C VAL A 260 -0.02 -26.07 0.10
N TYR A 261 -0.57 -27.01 -0.66
CA TYR A 261 0.21 -28.14 -1.15
C TYR A 261 1.14 -27.64 -2.25
N LEU A 262 2.45 -27.67 -2.00
CA LEU A 262 3.45 -27.30 -2.99
C LEU A 262 3.51 -28.38 -4.06
N SER A 263 2.97 -28.09 -5.24
CA SER A 263 3.03 -28.95 -6.41
C SER A 263 3.52 -28.16 -7.62
N GLY A 264 4.33 -28.82 -8.45
CA GLY A 264 4.75 -28.28 -9.74
C GLY A 264 3.66 -28.50 -10.79
N LEU A 265 3.33 -27.46 -11.57
CA LEU A 265 2.40 -27.57 -12.69
C LEU A 265 3.16 -27.82 -13.99
N VAL A 266 2.82 -28.89 -14.69
CA VAL A 266 3.27 -29.12 -16.07
C VAL A 266 2.27 -28.46 -17.01
N LEU A 267 2.64 -27.28 -17.52
CA LEU A 267 1.75 -26.47 -18.36
C LEU A 267 2.01 -26.63 -19.86
N THR A 268 2.95 -27.46 -20.28
CA THR A 268 3.27 -27.68 -21.70
C THR A 268 2.04 -28.06 -22.51
N GLY A 269 1.65 -27.21 -23.45
CA GLY A 269 0.48 -27.37 -24.31
C GLY A 269 -0.86 -27.22 -23.59
N ARG A 270 -0.88 -26.83 -22.31
CA ARG A 270 -2.11 -26.62 -21.54
C ARG A 270 -2.55 -25.17 -21.66
N THR A 271 -3.84 -24.99 -21.91
CA THR A 271 -4.43 -23.64 -21.91
C THR A 271 -4.35 -23.02 -20.52
N VAL A 272 -3.84 -21.80 -20.45
CA VAL A 272 -3.87 -20.92 -19.29
C VAL A 272 -4.64 -19.65 -19.63
N LEU A 273 -5.74 -19.40 -18.93
CA LEU A 273 -6.51 -18.16 -19.06
C LEU A 273 -5.90 -17.06 -18.19
N ILE A 274 -5.76 -15.86 -18.74
CA ILE A 274 -5.46 -14.64 -17.98
C ILE A 274 -6.59 -13.64 -18.23
N ALA A 275 -7.36 -13.34 -17.19
CA ALA A 275 -8.32 -12.25 -17.19
C ALA A 275 -7.61 -10.95 -16.79
N GLY A 276 -7.54 -9.99 -17.72
CA GLY A 276 -6.79 -8.75 -17.55
C GLY A 276 -5.43 -8.76 -18.27
N ALA A 277 -5.04 -7.60 -18.81
CA ALA A 277 -3.83 -7.44 -19.63
C ALA A 277 -2.95 -6.25 -19.18
N GLY A 278 -3.08 -5.85 -17.91
CA GLY A 278 -2.29 -4.81 -17.27
C GLY A 278 -0.86 -5.23 -16.91
N THR A 279 -0.20 -4.43 -16.09
CA THR A 279 1.22 -4.63 -15.72
C THR A 279 1.46 -5.94 -14.97
N VAL A 280 0.51 -6.39 -14.15
CA VAL A 280 0.60 -7.66 -13.40
C VAL A 280 0.57 -8.86 -14.35
N ALA A 281 -0.36 -8.87 -15.31
CA ALA A 281 -0.43 -9.89 -16.36
C ALA A 281 0.87 -9.93 -17.20
N ALA A 282 1.35 -8.76 -17.63
CA ALA A 282 2.57 -8.61 -18.41
C ALA A 282 3.84 -9.11 -17.69
N ARG A 283 3.86 -9.11 -16.35
CA ARG A 283 4.95 -9.68 -15.53
C ARG A 283 4.87 -11.21 -15.43
N ARG A 284 3.66 -11.78 -15.46
CA ARG A 284 3.43 -13.22 -15.26
C ARG A 284 3.48 -14.02 -16.56
N VAL A 285 3.06 -13.43 -17.68
CA VAL A 285 2.96 -14.12 -18.98
C VAL A 285 4.26 -14.79 -19.41
N GLY A 286 5.41 -14.14 -19.22
CA GLY A 286 6.70 -14.69 -19.65
C GLY A 286 7.06 -15.99 -18.95
N LYS A 287 6.68 -16.17 -17.67
CA LYS A 287 6.92 -17.41 -16.94
C LYS A 287 6.02 -18.55 -17.44
N LEU A 288 4.78 -18.24 -17.78
CA LEU A 288 3.82 -19.21 -18.32
C LEU A 288 4.26 -19.68 -19.71
N LEU A 289 4.69 -18.75 -20.57
CA LEU A 289 5.23 -19.07 -21.90
C LEU A 289 6.51 -19.92 -21.79
N LYS A 290 7.45 -19.57 -20.88
CA LYS A 290 8.65 -20.39 -20.62
C LYS A 290 8.29 -21.81 -20.14
N ALA A 291 7.18 -21.97 -19.43
CA ALA A 291 6.65 -23.27 -19.00
C ALA A 291 5.87 -24.02 -20.10
N GLY A 292 5.81 -23.48 -21.33
CA GLY A 292 5.15 -24.10 -22.48
C GLY A 292 3.62 -23.97 -22.49
N ALA A 293 3.05 -23.07 -21.69
CA ALA A 293 1.61 -22.85 -21.65
C ALA A 293 1.06 -22.27 -22.97
N ASP A 294 -0.12 -22.73 -23.37
CA ASP A 294 -0.94 -22.04 -24.37
C ASP A 294 -1.68 -20.89 -23.68
N VAL A 295 -1.16 -19.67 -23.80
CA VAL A 295 -1.69 -18.52 -23.04
C VAL A 295 -2.81 -17.82 -23.81
N ARG A 296 -3.99 -17.75 -23.17
CA ARG A 296 -5.15 -16.96 -23.60
C ARG A 296 -5.32 -15.76 -22.69
N VAL A 297 -5.28 -14.55 -23.24
CA VAL A 297 -5.51 -13.30 -22.52
C VAL A 297 -6.84 -12.70 -22.95
N VAL A 298 -7.72 -12.36 -22.00
CA VAL A 298 -9.00 -11.71 -22.27
C VAL A 298 -9.06 -10.40 -21.50
N ALA A 299 -9.11 -9.28 -22.21
CA ALA A 299 -9.20 -7.95 -21.61
C ALA A 299 -9.66 -6.91 -22.65
N PRO A 300 -10.47 -5.89 -22.27
CA PRO A 300 -10.90 -4.82 -23.17
C PRO A 300 -9.74 -3.97 -23.72
N GLN A 301 -8.67 -3.85 -22.92
CA GLN A 301 -7.45 -3.13 -23.24
C GLN A 301 -6.24 -3.95 -22.82
N ALA A 302 -5.12 -3.79 -23.52
CA ALA A 302 -3.88 -4.51 -23.25
C ALA A 302 -2.66 -3.59 -23.21
N SER A 303 -1.76 -3.84 -22.26
CA SER A 303 -0.44 -3.22 -22.22
C SER A 303 0.34 -3.49 -23.50
N GLU A 304 1.28 -2.61 -23.83
CA GLU A 304 2.12 -2.74 -25.03
C GLU A 304 2.83 -4.09 -25.11
N LYS A 305 3.34 -4.59 -23.98
CA LYS A 305 3.99 -5.91 -23.90
C LYS A 305 3.06 -7.06 -24.29
N ILE A 306 1.80 -7.04 -23.82
CA ILE A 306 0.83 -8.09 -24.16
C ILE A 306 0.45 -8.02 -25.64
N ARG A 307 0.21 -6.80 -26.17
CA ARG A 307 -0.09 -6.60 -27.59
C ARG A 307 1.03 -7.14 -28.47
N ARG A 308 2.28 -6.77 -28.18
CA ARG A 308 3.45 -7.26 -28.93
C ARG A 308 3.55 -8.79 -28.93
N LEU A 309 3.37 -9.43 -27.77
CA LEU A 309 3.40 -10.89 -27.67
C LEU A 309 2.26 -11.57 -28.45
N ALA A 310 1.09 -10.94 -28.53
CA ALA A 310 -0.02 -11.40 -29.35
C ALA A 310 0.28 -11.26 -30.85
N ASP A 311 0.82 -10.10 -31.27
CA ASP A 311 1.20 -9.82 -32.65
C ASP A 311 2.31 -10.77 -33.15
N GLU A 312 3.22 -11.15 -32.26
CA GLU A 312 4.28 -12.15 -32.50
C GLU A 312 3.76 -13.61 -32.49
N GLY A 313 2.46 -13.82 -32.21
CA GLY A 313 1.84 -15.15 -32.16
C GLY A 313 2.25 -16.00 -30.95
N GLN A 314 2.85 -15.40 -29.92
CA GLN A 314 3.27 -16.13 -28.71
C GLN A 314 2.10 -16.40 -27.75
N LEU A 315 1.04 -15.62 -27.83
CA LEU A 315 -0.19 -15.78 -27.06
C LEU A 315 -1.40 -15.35 -27.89
N SER A 316 -2.60 -15.70 -27.44
CA SER A 316 -3.83 -15.16 -28.01
C SER A 316 -4.40 -14.07 -27.11
N TRP A 317 -4.78 -12.93 -27.69
CA TRP A 317 -5.46 -11.86 -26.98
C TRP A 317 -6.84 -11.60 -27.59
N THR A 318 -7.88 -11.68 -26.76
CA THR A 318 -9.25 -11.33 -27.14
C THR A 318 -9.63 -10.00 -26.52
N GLN A 319 -9.89 -9.00 -27.36
CA GLN A 319 -10.20 -7.63 -26.94
C GLN A 319 -11.66 -7.47 -26.49
N ARG A 320 -11.99 -7.97 -25.30
CA ARG A 320 -13.30 -7.76 -24.64
C ARG A 320 -13.23 -8.06 -23.15
N ALA A 321 -14.32 -7.81 -22.42
CA ALA A 321 -14.48 -8.28 -21.06
C ALA A 321 -14.46 -9.83 -20.98
N VAL A 322 -13.92 -10.35 -19.88
CA VAL A 322 -13.90 -11.78 -19.60
C VAL A 322 -15.32 -12.28 -19.27
N SER A 323 -15.60 -13.51 -19.68
CA SER A 323 -16.86 -14.21 -19.46
C SER A 323 -16.58 -15.62 -18.96
N GLU A 324 -17.60 -16.28 -18.43
CA GLU A 324 -17.47 -17.67 -17.96
C GLU A 324 -16.96 -18.59 -19.08
N ALA A 325 -17.44 -18.43 -20.32
CA ALA A 325 -17.04 -19.24 -21.47
C ALA A 325 -15.52 -19.25 -21.73
N ASP A 326 -14.79 -18.21 -21.33
CA ASP A 326 -13.34 -18.13 -21.54
C ASP A 326 -12.53 -19.18 -20.77
N LEU A 327 -13.11 -19.74 -19.69
CA LEU A 327 -12.52 -20.83 -18.92
C LEU A 327 -12.65 -22.20 -19.60
N GLU A 328 -13.33 -22.28 -20.75
CA GLU A 328 -13.48 -23.54 -21.47
C GLU A 328 -12.13 -24.10 -21.93
N GLY A 329 -11.86 -25.33 -21.51
CA GLY A 329 -10.60 -26.05 -21.77
C GLY A 329 -9.39 -25.53 -20.97
N ALA A 330 -9.56 -24.52 -20.11
CA ALA A 330 -8.47 -24.01 -19.29
C ALA A 330 -8.10 -24.99 -18.17
N TRP A 331 -6.80 -25.19 -17.94
CA TRP A 331 -6.29 -25.96 -16.80
C TRP A 331 -5.92 -25.07 -15.62
N TYR A 332 -5.61 -23.80 -15.92
CA TYR A 332 -5.16 -22.81 -14.97
C TYR A 332 -5.68 -21.43 -15.37
N ALA A 333 -6.04 -20.62 -14.39
CA ALA A 333 -6.57 -19.28 -14.60
C ALA A 333 -5.86 -18.26 -13.70
N LEU A 334 -5.71 -17.04 -14.20
CA LEU A 334 -5.22 -15.89 -13.44
C LEU A 334 -6.22 -14.73 -13.56
N ALA A 335 -6.83 -14.36 -12.44
CA ALA A 335 -7.72 -13.21 -12.31
C ALA A 335 -6.90 -11.96 -11.91
N LEU A 336 -6.57 -11.13 -12.90
CA LEU A 336 -5.63 -10.00 -12.78
C LEU A 336 -6.21 -8.70 -13.38
N THR A 337 -7.51 -8.48 -13.22
CA THR A 337 -8.16 -7.23 -13.63
C THR A 337 -8.05 -6.18 -12.53
N ASP A 338 -8.31 -4.92 -12.87
CA ASP A 338 -8.37 -3.81 -11.90
C ASP A 338 -9.69 -3.79 -11.10
N SER A 339 -10.66 -4.67 -11.39
CA SER A 339 -11.92 -4.81 -10.64
C SER A 339 -11.87 -6.03 -9.72
N PRO A 340 -11.94 -5.83 -8.38
CA PRO A 340 -12.06 -6.93 -7.43
C PRO A 340 -13.29 -7.81 -7.67
N GLU A 341 -14.40 -7.24 -8.11
CA GLU A 341 -15.65 -7.95 -8.40
C GLU A 341 -15.47 -8.92 -9.57
N VAL A 342 -14.87 -8.45 -10.66
CA VAL A 342 -14.56 -9.30 -11.82
C VAL A 342 -13.58 -10.40 -11.43
N ASN A 343 -12.58 -10.10 -10.60
CA ASN A 343 -11.63 -11.12 -10.15
C ASN A 343 -12.29 -12.19 -9.27
N ALA A 344 -13.19 -11.80 -8.36
CA ALA A 344 -13.98 -12.73 -7.56
C ALA A 344 -14.87 -13.62 -8.45
N GLN A 345 -15.51 -13.04 -9.46
CA GLN A 345 -16.37 -13.74 -10.40
C GLN A 345 -15.59 -14.77 -11.23
N VAL A 346 -14.43 -14.40 -11.77
CA VAL A 346 -13.54 -15.33 -12.50
C VAL A 346 -13.09 -16.49 -11.61
N ALA A 347 -12.75 -16.22 -10.35
CA ALA A 347 -12.37 -17.27 -9.41
C ALA A 347 -13.54 -18.22 -9.10
N ALA A 348 -14.75 -17.70 -8.90
CA ALA A 348 -15.94 -18.52 -8.68
C ALA A 348 -16.27 -19.41 -9.89
N TRP A 349 -16.20 -18.86 -11.11
CA TRP A 349 -16.39 -19.64 -12.34
C TRP A 349 -15.34 -20.73 -12.51
N ALA A 350 -14.07 -20.40 -12.21
CA ALA A 350 -12.98 -21.35 -12.28
C ALA A 350 -13.19 -22.51 -11.30
N GLU A 351 -13.63 -22.22 -10.07
CA GLU A 351 -13.93 -23.24 -9.07
C GLU A 351 -15.05 -24.18 -9.51
N GLN A 352 -16.16 -23.64 -10.02
CA GLN A 352 -17.28 -24.44 -10.55
C GLN A 352 -16.84 -25.38 -11.68
N ARG A 353 -15.83 -24.98 -12.46
CA ARG A 353 -15.27 -25.74 -13.58
C ARG A 353 -14.06 -26.59 -13.21
N ARG A 354 -13.66 -26.60 -11.94
CA ARG A 354 -12.46 -27.32 -11.45
C ARG A 354 -11.16 -26.87 -12.13
N VAL A 355 -11.07 -25.56 -12.39
CA VAL A 355 -9.88 -24.89 -12.92
C VAL A 355 -9.16 -24.20 -11.77
N PHE A 356 -7.88 -24.52 -11.57
CA PHE A 356 -7.07 -23.84 -10.55
C PHE A 356 -6.91 -22.37 -10.89
N CYS A 357 -7.25 -21.48 -9.96
CA CYS A 357 -7.27 -20.05 -10.21
C CYS A 357 -6.42 -19.26 -9.21
N VAL A 358 -5.52 -18.42 -9.73
CA VAL A 358 -4.82 -17.40 -8.95
C VAL A 358 -5.60 -16.11 -9.00
N ARG A 359 -5.95 -15.59 -7.84
CA ARG A 359 -6.55 -14.26 -7.70
C ARG A 359 -5.48 -13.24 -7.29
N GLY A 360 -5.27 -12.21 -8.13
CA GLY A 360 -4.15 -11.28 -7.99
C GLY A 360 -4.33 -10.20 -6.90
N ASP A 361 -5.58 -9.82 -6.63
CA ASP A 361 -5.99 -8.82 -5.63
C ASP A 361 -6.20 -9.43 -4.24
N ALA A 362 -6.75 -10.64 -4.16
CA ALA A 362 -7.03 -11.33 -2.90
C ALA A 362 -6.74 -12.83 -3.02
N ALA A 363 -5.53 -13.26 -2.67
CA ALA A 363 -5.03 -14.62 -2.89
C ALA A 363 -5.92 -15.74 -2.31
N ILE A 364 -6.57 -15.49 -1.18
CA ILE A 364 -7.46 -16.44 -0.50
C ILE A 364 -8.69 -16.78 -1.35
N GLY A 365 -9.16 -15.82 -2.14
CA GLY A 365 -10.28 -16.03 -3.05
C GLY A 365 -9.90 -16.84 -4.29
N GLY A 366 -8.67 -17.33 -4.40
CA GLY A 366 -8.22 -18.24 -5.47
C GLY A 366 -7.86 -19.62 -4.93
N THR A 367 -7.98 -20.63 -5.78
CA THR A 367 -7.67 -22.03 -5.47
C THR A 367 -6.23 -22.43 -5.76
N ALA A 368 -5.43 -21.50 -6.30
CA ALA A 368 -4.00 -21.68 -6.49
C ALA A 368 -3.24 -20.40 -6.16
N TRP A 369 -2.05 -20.56 -5.59
CA TRP A 369 -1.18 -19.43 -5.21
C TRP A 369 0.09 -19.49 -6.05
N THR A 370 0.57 -18.33 -6.50
CA THR A 370 1.85 -18.26 -7.20
C THR A 370 2.98 -18.07 -6.19
N PRO A 371 3.87 -19.06 -6.00
CA PRO A 371 5.01 -18.91 -5.09
C PRO A 371 5.98 -17.82 -5.56
N ALA A 372 6.77 -17.29 -4.63
CA ALA A 372 8.01 -16.65 -4.99
C ALA A 372 8.96 -17.74 -5.52
N THR A 373 9.24 -17.70 -6.82
CA THR A 373 10.05 -18.72 -7.49
C THR A 373 11.49 -18.24 -7.72
N GLY A 374 12.46 -19.12 -7.50
CA GLY A 374 13.86 -18.96 -7.89
C GLY A 374 14.38 -20.24 -8.56
N GLU A 375 15.48 -20.12 -9.30
CA GLU A 375 16.13 -21.25 -9.96
C GLU A 375 17.63 -21.15 -9.68
N VAL A 376 18.26 -22.25 -9.27
CA VAL A 376 19.70 -22.34 -9.00
C VAL A 376 20.19 -23.76 -9.26
N ALA A 377 21.25 -23.89 -10.08
CA ALA A 377 21.86 -25.18 -10.42
C ALA A 377 20.86 -26.28 -10.88
N GLY A 378 19.82 -25.90 -11.65
CA GLY A 378 18.79 -26.84 -12.11
C GLY A 378 17.74 -27.22 -11.05
N LEU A 379 17.79 -26.62 -9.86
CA LEU A 379 16.77 -26.74 -8.82
C LEU A 379 15.80 -25.56 -8.89
N TRP A 380 14.51 -25.83 -8.70
CA TRP A 380 13.48 -24.80 -8.54
C TRP A 380 13.10 -24.64 -7.08
N VAL A 381 13.16 -23.40 -6.61
CA VAL A 381 12.74 -23.02 -5.27
C VAL A 381 11.41 -22.31 -5.37
N GLY A 382 10.38 -22.82 -4.70
CA GLY A 382 9.11 -22.14 -4.51
C GLY A 382 8.90 -21.83 -3.04
N VAL A 383 8.76 -20.56 -2.68
CA VAL A 383 8.38 -20.16 -1.32
C VAL A 383 6.96 -19.61 -1.34
N VAL A 384 6.11 -20.16 -0.48
CA VAL A 384 4.77 -19.64 -0.18
C VAL A 384 4.76 -19.26 1.29
N GLY A 385 4.34 -18.03 1.59
CA GLY A 385 4.31 -17.48 2.95
C GLY A 385 2.92 -17.02 3.36
N ASP A 386 2.85 -16.42 4.55
CA ASP A 386 1.67 -15.86 5.22
C ASP A 386 1.22 -14.52 4.63
N ARG A 387 1.21 -14.40 3.30
CA ARG A 387 0.72 -13.23 2.55
C ARG A 387 1.55 -11.95 2.72
N ASN A 388 2.82 -12.07 3.11
CA ASN A 388 3.81 -10.98 3.01
C ASN A 388 4.73 -11.21 1.79
N PRO A 389 4.51 -10.52 0.64
CA PRO A 389 5.30 -10.71 -0.57
C PRO A 389 6.78 -10.38 -0.38
N HIS A 390 7.12 -9.40 0.45
CA HIS A 390 8.50 -9.01 0.72
C HIS A 390 9.22 -10.11 1.51
N ARG A 391 8.60 -10.63 2.56
CA ARG A 391 9.15 -11.74 3.34
C ARG A 391 9.33 -13.00 2.50
N THR A 392 8.34 -13.32 1.66
CA THR A 392 8.39 -14.51 0.78
C THR A 392 9.47 -14.35 -0.29
N ALA A 393 9.63 -13.16 -0.87
CA ALA A 393 10.70 -12.85 -1.80
C ALA A 393 12.09 -12.92 -1.14
N HIS A 394 12.24 -12.37 0.07
CA HIS A 394 13.48 -12.43 0.84
C HIS A 394 13.84 -13.87 1.19
N ALA A 395 12.88 -14.65 1.71
CA ALA A 395 13.06 -16.06 2.02
C ALA A 395 13.46 -16.89 0.79
N ARG A 396 12.81 -16.65 -0.37
CA ARG A 396 13.23 -17.26 -1.64
C ARG A 396 14.66 -16.87 -2.02
N THR A 397 15.03 -15.59 -1.91
CA THR A 397 16.40 -15.14 -2.22
C THR A 397 17.42 -15.83 -1.30
N ALA A 398 17.13 -15.93 0.00
CA ALA A 398 17.97 -16.65 0.95
C ALA A 398 18.10 -18.14 0.61
N ALA A 399 16.99 -18.80 0.28
CA ALA A 399 16.97 -20.22 -0.11
C ALA A 399 17.75 -20.48 -1.42
N VAL A 400 17.61 -19.61 -2.42
CA VAL A 400 18.38 -19.67 -3.67
C VAL A 400 19.87 -19.52 -3.40
N LYS A 401 20.26 -18.58 -2.55
CA LYS A 401 21.67 -18.39 -2.17
C LYS A 401 22.23 -19.63 -1.48
N ALA A 402 21.52 -20.15 -0.48
CA ALA A 402 21.94 -21.33 0.28
C ALA A 402 22.08 -22.58 -0.60
N LEU A 403 21.18 -22.77 -1.58
CA LEU A 403 21.28 -23.88 -2.52
C LEU A 403 22.41 -23.71 -3.55
N GLY A 404 22.79 -22.47 -3.86
CA GLY A 404 23.96 -22.19 -4.70
C GLY A 404 25.26 -22.65 -4.03
N GLU A 405 25.39 -22.44 -2.72
CA GLU A 405 26.55 -22.87 -1.92
C GLU A 405 26.67 -24.42 -1.81
N LEU A 406 25.61 -25.17 -2.17
CA LEU A 406 25.60 -26.63 -2.20
C LEU A 406 25.87 -27.21 -3.59
N ALA A 407 25.93 -26.36 -4.62
CA ALA A 407 26.14 -26.76 -6.01
C ALA A 407 27.62 -26.65 -6.45
N ASP A 408 28.45 -26.01 -5.62
CA ASP A 408 29.92 -26.06 -5.67
C ASP A 408 30.45 -27.24 -4.83
#